data_AF-X1DLW0-F1
#
_entry.id   AF-X1DLW0-F1
#
_cell.length_a   1.000
_cell.length_b   1.000
_cell.length_c   1.000
_cell.angle_alpha   90.00
_cell.angle_beta   90.00
_cell.angle_gamma   90.00
#
_symmetry.space_group_name_H-M   'P 1'
#
loop_
_entity.id
_entity.type
_entity.pdbx_description
1 polymer ?
#
loop_
_entity_poly.entity_id
_entity_poly.type
_entity_poly.pdbx_seq_one_letter_code
_entity_poly.pdbx_strand_id
1 'polypeptide(L)'
;MGSIVTKNAQTRSFAGIPRIVIESEDYRSLSGNAVKLLLALAYQFRGKNNGDLTMAWSVMKEKHGFKSPVTVDQARKQLLKANLIMQTRAGMFQNPGGRCALYAI
;
A
#
# COMPACT_ATOMS: atom_id res chain seq x y z
N MET A 1 11.94 -22.30 36.06
CA MET A 1 10.80 -22.01 35.16
C MET A 1 10.29 -20.62 35.48
N GLY A 2 10.52 -19.65 34.61
CA GLY A 2 10.10 -18.27 34.81
C GLY A 2 10.52 -17.44 33.62
N SER A 3 9.74 -17.53 32.54
CA SER A 3 10.00 -16.80 31.30
C SER A 3 9.99 -15.31 31.58
N ILE A 4 11.15 -14.67 31.43
CA ILE A 4 11.28 -13.22 31.42
C ILE A 4 10.53 -12.74 30.19
N VAL A 5 9.38 -12.13 30.41
CA VAL A 5 8.66 -11.36 29.40
C VAL A 5 9.58 -10.24 28.96
N THR A 6 10.22 -10.40 27.81
CA THR A 6 10.91 -9.29 27.13
C THR A 6 9.84 -8.29 26.73
N LYS A 7 9.72 -7.21 27.52
CA LYS A 7 9.06 -5.98 27.09
C LYS A 7 9.76 -5.55 25.81
N ASN A 8 9.16 -5.82 24.65
CA ASN A 8 9.64 -5.28 23.38
C ASN A 8 9.69 -3.76 23.56
N ALA A 9 10.91 -3.21 23.59
CA ALA A 9 11.11 -1.81 23.30
C ALA A 9 10.32 -1.53 22.02
N GLN A 10 9.46 -0.52 22.04
CA GLN A 10 8.78 -0.02 20.85
C GLN A 10 9.84 0.44 19.85
N THR A 11 10.44 -0.49 19.11
CA THR A 11 11.31 -0.21 17.98
C THR A 11 10.42 0.50 16.98
N ARG A 12 10.58 1.82 16.89
CA ARG A 12 9.87 2.64 15.90
C ARG A 12 10.14 2.04 14.53
N SER A 13 9.11 1.45 13.91
CA SER A 13 9.21 0.86 12.58
C SER A 13 9.25 1.98 11.54
N PHE A 14 10.05 1.81 10.48
CA PHE A 14 10.03 2.72 9.33
C PHE A 14 9.28 2.07 8.16
N ALA A 15 8.76 2.91 7.28
CA ALA A 15 8.26 2.50 5.97
C ALA A 15 9.18 3.10 4.91
N GLY A 16 9.52 2.34 3.87
CA GLY A 16 10.42 2.79 2.82
C GLY A 16 10.37 1.89 1.60
N ILE A 17 11.00 2.36 0.53
CA ILE A 17 11.13 1.64 -0.74
C ILE A 17 12.60 1.23 -0.90
N PRO A 18 12.90 -0.04 -1.28
CA PRO A 18 14.27 -0.46 -1.52
C PRO A 18 14.96 0.38 -2.60
N ARG A 19 16.27 0.65 -2.43
CA ARG A 19 17.05 1.46 -3.38
C ARG A 19 16.99 0.93 -4.81
N ILE A 20 17.09 -0.40 -4.98
CA ILE A 20 16.99 -1.07 -6.28
C ILE A 20 15.67 -0.79 -6.99
N VAL A 21 14.57 -0.63 -6.25
CA VAL A 21 13.27 -0.26 -6.83
C VAL A 21 13.30 1.20 -7.27
N ILE A 22 13.85 2.10 -6.45
CA ILE A 22 13.98 3.54 -6.79
C ILE A 22 14.86 3.75 -8.04
N GLU A 23 15.90 2.94 -8.20
CA GLU A 23 16.84 2.97 -9.33
C GLU A 23 16.24 2.40 -10.63
N SER A 24 15.15 1.64 -10.54
CA SER A 24 14.46 1.07 -11.72
C SER A 24 13.85 2.16 -12.61
N GLU A 25 13.69 1.83 -13.90
CA GLU A 25 12.97 2.71 -14.84
C GLU A 25 11.48 2.79 -14.50
N ASP A 26 10.89 1.66 -14.06
CA ASP A 26 9.49 1.57 -13.62
C ASP A 26 9.16 2.61 -12.55
N TYR A 27 10.00 2.74 -11.52
CA TYR A 27 9.83 3.75 -10.48
C TYR A 27 10.04 5.17 -11.02
N ARG A 28 11.07 5.39 -11.83
CA ARG A 28 11.37 6.72 -12.40
C ARG A 28 10.27 7.23 -13.34
N SER A 29 9.51 6.33 -13.96
CA SER A 29 8.36 6.66 -14.81
C SER A 29 7.09 7.09 -14.04
N LEU A 30 7.07 6.91 -12.72
CA LEU A 30 5.90 7.18 -11.90
C LEU A 30 5.59 8.67 -11.79
N SER A 31 4.31 8.99 -11.74
CA SER A 31 3.85 10.32 -11.31
C SER A 31 4.06 10.51 -9.80
N GLY A 32 4.13 11.75 -9.33
CA GLY A 32 4.23 12.05 -7.90
C GLY A 32 3.08 11.45 -7.07
N ASN A 33 1.87 11.35 -7.65
CA ASN A 33 0.73 10.69 -6.99
C ASN A 33 0.91 9.17 -6.87
N ALA A 34 1.48 8.52 -7.89
CA ALA A 34 1.81 7.09 -7.83
C ALA A 34 2.91 6.80 -6.81
N VAL A 35 3.95 7.63 -6.74
CA VAL A 35 4.98 7.53 -5.69
C VAL A 35 4.36 7.68 -4.30
N LYS A 36 3.48 8.67 -4.10
CA LYS A 36 2.75 8.86 -2.83
C LYS A 36 1.89 7.65 -2.47
N LEU A 37 1.22 7.05 -3.46
CA LEU A 37 0.38 5.87 -3.23
C LEU A 37 1.23 4.64 -2.90
N LEU A 38 2.36 4.44 -3.56
CA LEU A 38 3.31 3.37 -3.26
C LEU A 38 3.85 3.49 -1.82
N LEU A 39 4.22 4.70 -1.40
CA LEU A 39 4.62 4.97 0.00
C LEU A 39 3.49 4.71 1.00
N ALA A 40 2.24 5.02 0.65
CA ALA A 40 1.08 4.68 1.48
C ALA A 40 0.92 3.16 1.64
N LEU A 41 1.16 2.37 0.59
CA LEU A 41 1.13 0.91 0.64
C LEU A 41 2.32 0.35 1.43
N ALA A 42 3.53 0.86 1.22
CA ALA A 42 4.71 0.52 2.03
C ALA A 42 4.49 0.84 3.51
N TYR A 43 3.79 1.93 3.81
CA TYR A 43 3.36 2.25 5.17
C TYR A 43 2.29 1.29 5.69
N GLN A 44 1.43 0.69 4.89
CA GLN A 44 0.48 -0.32 5.38
C GLN A 44 1.16 -1.66 5.64
N PHE A 45 2.25 -1.96 4.92
CA PHE A 45 2.97 -3.22 5.06
C PHE A 45 3.71 -3.32 6.42
N ARG A 46 3.51 -4.45 7.11
CA ARG A 46 4.05 -4.76 8.44
C ARG A 46 4.76 -6.13 8.45
N GLY A 47 5.19 -6.61 7.30
CA GLY A 47 5.93 -7.87 7.14
C GLY A 47 5.06 -9.11 6.96
N LYS A 48 3.83 -9.14 7.51
CA LYS A 48 2.94 -10.33 7.49
C LYS A 48 1.65 -10.15 6.69
N ASN A 49 1.38 -8.96 6.17
CA ASN A 49 0.14 -8.60 5.47
C ASN A 49 0.37 -8.33 3.98
N ASN A 50 1.36 -8.98 3.36
CA ASN A 50 1.50 -8.86 1.91
C ASN A 50 0.30 -9.52 1.23
N GLY A 51 -0.39 -8.76 0.38
CA GLY A 51 -1.67 -9.18 -0.21
C GLY A 51 -2.91 -8.78 0.58
N ASP A 52 -2.76 -8.08 1.71
CA ASP A 52 -3.85 -7.48 2.49
C ASP A 52 -3.66 -5.97 2.67
N LEU A 53 -3.22 -5.31 1.60
CA LEU A 53 -3.09 -3.86 1.54
C LEU A 53 -4.32 -3.26 0.86
N THR A 54 -4.80 -2.12 1.35
CA THR A 54 -6.02 -1.48 0.86
C THR A 54 -5.75 -0.14 0.20
N MET A 55 -6.49 0.12 -0.88
CA MET A 55 -6.60 1.44 -1.53
C MET A 55 -8.03 1.97 -1.46
N ALA A 56 -8.80 1.53 -0.45
CA ALA A 56 -10.14 2.04 -0.24
C ALA A 56 -10.13 3.58 -0.10
N TRP A 57 -11.10 4.23 -0.75
CA TRP A 57 -11.12 5.69 -0.87
C TRP A 57 -11.12 6.40 0.49
N SER A 58 -11.92 5.92 1.46
CA SER A 58 -11.96 6.48 2.82
C SER A 58 -10.57 6.47 3.47
N VAL A 59 -9.85 5.35 3.38
CA VAL A 59 -8.48 5.22 3.91
C VAL A 59 -7.51 6.18 3.21
N MET A 60 -7.57 6.25 1.88
CA MET A 60 -6.69 7.14 1.11
C MET A 60 -6.95 8.61 1.40
N LYS A 61 -8.22 9.00 1.57
CA LYS A 61 -8.63 10.36 1.91
C LYS A 61 -8.22 10.72 3.34
N GLU A 62 -8.63 9.91 4.32
CA GLU A 62 -8.52 10.23 5.75
C GLU A 62 -7.10 10.05 6.28
N LYS A 63 -6.40 8.98 5.87
CA LYS A 63 -5.07 8.63 6.42
C LYS A 63 -3.90 9.10 5.56
N HIS A 64 -4.09 9.22 4.24
CA HIS A 64 -3.02 9.57 3.30
C HIS A 64 -3.23 10.90 2.58
N GLY A 65 -4.34 11.61 2.87
CA GLY A 65 -4.59 12.96 2.39
C GLY A 65 -4.74 13.06 0.87
N PHE A 66 -5.28 12.03 0.21
CA PHE A 66 -5.69 12.15 -1.18
C PHE A 66 -6.98 12.97 -1.29
N LYS A 67 -7.05 13.85 -2.29
CA LYS A 67 -8.20 14.76 -2.49
C LYS A 67 -9.16 14.33 -3.60
N SER A 68 -8.75 13.37 -4.42
CA SER A 68 -9.55 12.87 -5.54
C SER A 68 -9.49 11.35 -5.66
N PRO A 69 -10.63 10.65 -5.76
CA PRO A 69 -10.66 9.21 -6.01
C PRO A 69 -10.13 8.88 -7.41
N VAL A 70 -10.34 9.77 -8.39
CA VAL A 70 -9.83 9.62 -9.75
C VAL A 70 -8.30 9.60 -9.75
N THR A 71 -7.67 10.49 -8.96
CA THR A 71 -6.21 10.53 -8.82
C THR A 71 -5.67 9.23 -8.22
N VAL A 72 -6.34 8.68 -7.20
CA VAL A 72 -5.96 7.39 -6.61
C VAL A 72 -6.09 6.27 -7.64
N ASP A 73 -7.17 6.24 -8.43
CA ASP A 73 -7.36 5.22 -9.46
C ASP A 73 -6.31 5.31 -10.58
N GLN A 74 -5.97 6.52 -11.04
CA GLN A 74 -4.89 6.73 -12.02
C GLN A 74 -3.54 6.28 -11.48
N ALA A 75 -3.21 6.67 -10.24
CA ALA A 75 -1.98 6.24 -9.57
C ALA A 75 -1.92 4.71 -9.41
N ARG A 76 -3.02 4.08 -9.01
CA ARG A 76 -3.16 2.62 -8.93
C ARG A 76 -2.89 1.94 -10.27
N LYS A 77 -3.52 2.43 -11.35
CA LYS A 77 -3.32 1.89 -12.71
C LYS A 77 -1.86 2.01 -13.15
N GLN A 78 -1.21 3.14 -12.84
CA GLN A 78 0.20 3.35 -13.15
C GLN A 78 1.09 2.34 -12.40
N LEU A 79 0.86 2.13 -11.10
CA LEU A 79 1.63 1.17 -10.30
C LEU A 79 1.45 -0.29 -10.77
N LEU A 80 0.21 -0.68 -11.13
CA LEU A 80 -0.06 -2.01 -11.69
C LEU A 80 0.63 -2.19 -13.04
N LYS A 81 0.61 -1.17 -13.91
CA LYS A 81 1.28 -1.21 -15.22
C LYS A 81 2.80 -1.33 -15.07
N ALA A 82 3.37 -0.67 -14.07
CA ALA A 82 4.80 -0.71 -13.74
C ALA A 82 5.21 -1.97 -12.95
N ASN A 83 4.29 -2.91 -12.70
CA ASN A 83 4.52 -4.12 -11.89
C ASN A 83 5.11 -3.86 -10.49
N LEU A 84 4.90 -2.66 -9.94
CA LEU A 84 5.39 -2.29 -8.60
C LEU A 84 4.41 -2.71 -7.50
N ILE A 85 3.18 -3.03 -7.87
CA ILE A 85 2.16 -3.60 -6.98
C ILE A 85 1.40 -4.69 -7.73
N MET A 86 0.77 -5.60 -7.01
CA MET A 86 -0.11 -6.63 -7.57
C MET A 86 -1.47 -6.58 -6.89
N GLN A 87 -2.54 -6.78 -7.65
CA GLN A 87 -3.88 -6.98 -7.08
C GLN A 87 -4.07 -8.44 -6.68
N THR A 88 -4.16 -8.71 -5.38
CA THR A 88 -4.32 -10.07 -4.83
C THR A 88 -5.78 -10.48 -4.73
N ARG A 89 -6.70 -9.51 -4.62
CA ARG A 89 -8.15 -9.77 -4.60
C ARG A 89 -8.90 -8.72 -5.41
N ALA A 90 -9.81 -9.20 -6.25
CA ALA A 90 -10.79 -8.36 -6.93
C ALA A 90 -11.80 -7.79 -5.92
N GLY A 91 -12.01 -6.47 -6.00
CA GLY A 91 -13.11 -5.83 -5.29
C GLY A 91 -14.46 -6.24 -5.90
N MET A 92 -15.51 -6.25 -5.09
CA MET A 92 -16.88 -6.43 -5.56
C MET A 92 -17.73 -5.28 -5.05
N PHE A 93 -18.49 -4.66 -5.96
CA PHE A 93 -19.44 -3.61 -5.63
C PHE A 93 -20.85 -4.21 -5.64
N GLN A 94 -21.24 -4.84 -4.54
CA GLN A 94 -22.53 -5.51 -4.35
C GLN A 94 -23.16 -5.07 -3.02
N ASN A 95 -24.50 -5.06 -2.95
CA ASN A 95 -25.25 -4.81 -1.72
C ASN A 95 -26.35 -5.88 -1.55
N PRO A 96 -26.29 -6.75 -0.52
CA PRO A 96 -25.20 -6.95 0.44
C PRO A 96 -23.98 -7.66 -0.19
N GLY A 97 -22.85 -7.70 0.52
CA GLY A 97 -21.68 -8.51 0.13
C GLY A 97 -20.53 -7.78 -0.59
N GLY A 98 -20.55 -6.45 -0.62
CA GLY A 98 -19.46 -5.65 -1.17
C GLY A 98 -18.13 -5.93 -0.46
N ARG A 99 -17.04 -6.03 -1.23
CA ARG A 99 -15.68 -6.22 -0.70
C ARG A 99 -14.67 -5.32 -1.40
N CYS A 100 -13.72 -4.79 -0.65
CA CYS A 100 -12.61 -4.02 -1.21
C CYS A 100 -11.62 -4.92 -1.96
N ALA A 101 -11.00 -4.33 -2.98
CA ALA A 101 -9.82 -4.91 -3.61
C ALA A 101 -8.63 -4.88 -2.65
N LEU A 102 -7.82 -5.94 -2.68
CA LEU A 102 -6.59 -6.05 -1.91
C LEU A 102 -5.38 -6.11 -2.83
N TYR A 103 -4.25 -5.67 -2.28
CA TYR A 103 -3.01 -5.50 -3.02
C TYR A 103 -1.80 -6.01 -2.25
N ALA A 104 -0.75 -6.30 -2.99
CA ALA A 104 0.58 -6.68 -2.54
C ALA A 104 1.62 -5.73 -3.11
N ILE A 105 2.74 -5.60 -2.40
CA ILE A 105 3.96 -4.91 -2.83
C ILE A 105 5.17 -5.83 -2.70
#